data_AF-A0A6H3AFA6-F1
#
_entry.id   AF-A0A6H3AFA6-F1
#
_cell.length_a   1.000
_cell.length_b   1.000
_cell.length_c   1.000
_cell.angle_alpha   90.00
_cell.angle_beta   90.00
_cell.angle_gamma   90.00
#
_symmetry.space_group_name_H-M   'P 1'
#
loop_
_entity.id
_entity.type
_entity.pdbx_description
1 polymer ?
#
loop_
_entity_poly.entity_id
_entity_poly.type
_entity_poly.pdbx_seq_one_letter_code
_entity_poly.pdbx_strand_id
1 'polypeptide(L)'
;MTERLKILLYGDVDLNLIDGSAMWLVSLTQVLHEDRNIDIDILQKRPIINNKLVKPLLKKERVNFIDPFSCAKGSEGWYKRKRLLVDDAIQKIKEQEKQHNYDVILVRGFELAYKLSKIPFLSKKYIRI
;
A
#
# COMPACT_ATOMS: atom_id res chain seq x y z
N MET A 1 13.07 23.86 -4.75
CA MET A 1 12.14 22.78 -5.16
C MET A 1 11.44 22.34 -3.89
N THR A 2 10.12 22.49 -3.80
CA THR A 2 9.34 21.93 -2.68
C THR A 2 9.36 20.41 -2.82
N GLU A 3 9.77 19.71 -1.76
CA GLU A 3 9.70 18.24 -1.73
C GLU A 3 8.23 17.81 -1.83
N ARG A 4 7.95 16.80 -2.66
CA ARG A 4 6.61 16.23 -2.78
C ARG A 4 6.31 15.37 -1.56
N LEU A 5 5.05 15.40 -1.12
CA LEU A 5 4.53 14.53 -0.08
C LEU A 5 4.53 13.08 -0.56
N LYS A 6 5.20 12.19 0.18
CA LYS A 6 5.27 10.76 -0.11
C LYS A 6 4.26 10.01 0.73
N ILE A 7 3.30 9.38 0.07
CA ILE A 7 2.24 8.60 0.71
C ILE A 7 2.43 7.11 0.43
N LEU A 8 2.50 6.30 1.48
CA LEU A 8 2.33 4.85 1.38
C LEU A 8 0.86 4.51 1.62
N LEU A 9 0.20 3.90 0.64
CA LEU A 9 -1.18 3.44 0.72
C LEU A 9 -1.22 1.90 0.82
N TYR A 10 -1.89 1.40 1.86
CA TYR A 10 -2.16 -0.03 2.01
C TYR A 10 -3.62 -0.28 2.39
N GLY A 11 -4.35 -1.01 1.56
CA GLY A 11 -5.61 -1.61 1.94
C GLY A 11 -5.41 -3.10 2.20
N ASP A 12 -6.03 -3.65 3.24
CA ASP A 12 -6.10 -5.10 3.44
C ASP A 12 -7.06 -5.79 2.44
N VAL A 13 -6.92 -5.47 1.15
CA VAL A 13 -7.85 -5.75 0.06
C VAL A 13 -7.18 -6.54 -1.06
N ASP A 14 -7.94 -7.34 -1.80
CA ASP A 14 -7.43 -8.08 -2.96
C ASP A 14 -7.76 -7.32 -4.26
N LEU A 15 -6.75 -6.69 -4.87
CA LEU A 15 -6.92 -5.90 -6.10
C LEU A 15 -7.29 -6.75 -7.33
N ASN A 16 -7.26 -8.09 -7.23
CA ASN A 16 -7.74 -8.98 -8.28
C ASN A 16 -9.27 -9.12 -8.31
N LEU A 17 -9.95 -8.69 -7.23
CA LEU A 17 -11.41 -8.72 -7.09
C LEU A 17 -11.98 -7.32 -7.33
N ILE A 18 -13.12 -7.25 -8.04
CA ILE A 18 -13.87 -6.00 -8.21
C ILE A 18 -14.95 -5.97 -7.14
N ASP A 19 -14.62 -5.38 -5.99
CA ASP A 19 -15.54 -5.17 -4.87
C ASP A 19 -15.42 -3.74 -4.32
N GLY A 20 -16.31 -3.37 -3.39
CA GLY A 20 -16.29 -2.03 -2.78
C GLY A 20 -15.01 -1.74 -1.98
N SER A 21 -14.28 -2.76 -1.53
CA SER A 21 -13.04 -2.60 -0.77
C SER A 21 -11.87 -2.20 -1.68
N ALA A 22 -11.75 -2.86 -2.82
CA ALA A 22 -10.72 -2.60 -3.82
C ALA A 22 -11.03 -1.31 -4.61
N MET A 23 -12.31 -1.02 -4.90
CA MET A 23 -12.74 0.24 -5.50
C MET A 23 -12.35 1.46 -4.67
N TRP A 24 -12.46 1.39 -3.34
CA TRP A 24 -12.02 2.47 -2.45
C TRP A 24 -10.54 2.80 -2.64
N LEU A 25 -9.67 1.78 -2.72
CA LEU A 25 -8.23 1.99 -2.88
C LEU A 25 -7.95 2.72 -4.20
N VAL A 26 -8.61 2.29 -5.28
CA VAL A 26 -8.47 2.92 -6.59
C VAL A 26 -8.99 4.35 -6.60
N SER A 27 -10.19 4.60 -6.09
CA SER A 27 -10.79 5.94 -6.05
C SER A 27 -9.97 6.90 -5.18
N LEU A 28 -9.49 6.45 -4.01
CA LEU A 28 -8.63 7.26 -3.15
C LEU A 28 -7.32 7.62 -3.86
N THR A 29 -6.70 6.64 -4.53
CA THR A 29 -5.47 6.88 -5.31
C THR A 29 -5.70 7.92 -6.41
N GLN A 30 -6.84 7.83 -7.12
CA GLN A 30 -7.18 8.80 -8.16
C GLN A 30 -7.31 10.22 -7.58
N VAL A 31 -8.03 10.38 -6.46
CA VAL A 31 -8.19 11.68 -5.80
C VAL A 31 -6.85 12.23 -5.33
N LEU A 32 -6.01 11.43 -4.69
CA LEU A 32 -4.68 11.86 -4.23
C LEU A 32 -3.78 12.26 -5.41
N HIS A 33 -3.87 11.55 -6.53
CA HIS A 33 -3.04 11.81 -7.71
C HIS A 33 -3.33 13.17 -8.38
N GLU A 34 -4.53 13.72 -8.21
CA GLU A 34 -4.89 15.04 -8.76
C GLU A 34 -4.00 16.16 -8.20
N ASP A 35 -3.48 16.01 -6.97
CA ASP A 35 -2.44 16.89 -6.46
C ASP A 35 -1.06 16.51 -7.03
N ARG A 36 -0.44 17.44 -7.75
CA ARG A 36 0.89 17.24 -8.37
C ARG A 36 2.04 17.21 -7.37
N ASN A 37 1.77 17.56 -6.11
CA ASN A 37 2.74 17.55 -5.02
C ASN A 37 2.71 16.25 -4.22
N ILE A 38 1.96 15.23 -4.67
CA ILE A 38 1.86 13.93 -3.99
C ILE A 38 2.43 12.83 -4.88
N ASP A 39 3.36 12.05 -4.31
CA ASP A 39 3.82 10.78 -4.85
C ASP A 39 3.20 9.63 -4.02
N ILE A 40 2.67 8.61 -4.70
CA ILE A 40 1.87 7.55 -4.08
C ILE A 40 2.51 6.20 -4.35
N ASP A 41 2.85 5.50 -3.28
CA ASP A 41 3.27 4.10 -3.30
C ASP A 41 2.14 3.21 -2.77
N ILE A 42 1.78 2.18 -3.53
CA ILE A 42 0.72 1.23 -3.17
C ILE A 42 1.36 -0.12 -2.87
N LEU A 43 1.33 -0.54 -1.59
CA LEU A 43 1.81 -1.87 -1.21
C LEU A 43 0.75 -2.93 -1.53
N GLN A 44 1.11 -3.89 -2.37
CA GLN A 44 0.21 -4.96 -2.80
C GLN A 44 0.07 -6.06 -1.74
N LYS A 45 -1.17 -6.35 -1.33
CA LYS A 45 -1.49 -7.53 -0.49
C LYS A 45 -1.28 -8.85 -1.22
N ARG A 46 -1.50 -8.87 -2.54
CA ARG A 46 -1.36 -10.03 -3.44
C ARG A 46 -0.79 -9.56 -4.78
N PRO A 47 -0.08 -10.42 -5.52
CA PRO A 47 0.33 -10.09 -6.88
C PRO A 47 -0.89 -9.72 -7.72
N ILE A 48 -0.76 -8.68 -8.55
CA ILE A 48 -1.80 -8.30 -9.51
C ILE A 48 -1.73 -9.25 -10.70
N ILE A 49 -2.74 -10.11 -10.82
CA ILE A 49 -2.97 -11.02 -11.96
C ILE A 49 -4.05 -10.42 -12.87
N ASN A 50 -5.11 -9.89 -12.27
CA ASN A 50 -6.18 -9.19 -12.98
C ASN A 50 -6.01 -7.67 -12.82
N ASN A 51 -5.61 -7.00 -13.90
CA ASN A 51 -5.33 -5.57 -13.86
C ASN A 51 -6.53 -4.68 -14.20
N LYS A 52 -7.72 -5.23 -14.50
CA LYS A 52 -8.88 -4.44 -14.97
C LYS A 52 -9.19 -3.25 -14.05
N LEU A 53 -9.16 -3.48 -12.75
CA LEU A 53 -9.46 -2.48 -11.73
C LEU A 53 -8.37 -1.41 -11.62
N VAL A 54 -7.09 -1.80 -11.67
CA VAL A 54 -5.95 -0.90 -11.47
C VAL A 54 -5.41 -0.29 -12.77
N LYS A 55 -5.89 -0.73 -13.94
CA LYS A 55 -5.45 -0.26 -15.26
C LYS A 55 -5.39 1.27 -15.40
N PRO A 56 -6.34 2.06 -14.86
CA PRO A 56 -6.25 3.52 -14.91
C PRO A 56 -5.06 4.10 -14.14
N LEU A 57 -4.61 3.40 -13.08
CA LEU A 57 -3.53 3.83 -12.21
C LEU A 57 -2.15 3.44 -12.75
N LEU A 58 -2.04 2.33 -13.48
CA LEU A 58 -0.76 1.87 -14.04
C LEU A 58 -0.10 2.86 -15.03
N LYS A 59 -0.86 3.84 -15.53
CA LYS A 59 -0.37 4.88 -16.45
C LYS A 59 -0.03 6.20 -15.76
N LYS A 60 -0.13 6.26 -14.43
CA LYS A 60 0.02 7.50 -13.66
C LYS A 60 1.47 7.59 -13.13
N GLU A 61 2.22 8.58 -13.61
CA GLU A 61 3.68 8.71 -13.34
C GLU A 61 4.06 8.84 -11.86
N ARG A 62 3.12 9.28 -11.00
CA ARG A 62 3.31 9.44 -9.55
C ARG A 62 2.61 8.35 -8.73
N VAL A 63 2.22 7.25 -9.37
CA VAL A 63 1.63 6.08 -8.70
C VAL A 63 2.52 4.89 -8.98
N ASN A 64 3.13 4.37 -7.94
CA ASN A 64 3.96 3.18 -8.01
C ASN A 64 3.33 2.04 -7.23
N PHE A 65 3.37 0.84 -7.80
CA PHE A 65 2.83 -0.37 -7.20
C PHE A 65 3.97 -1.22 -6.67
N ILE A 66 4.10 -1.31 -5.36
CA ILE A 66 5.11 -2.14 -4.70
C ILE A 66 4.61 -3.58 -4.68
N ASP A 67 5.19 -4.42 -5.53
CA ASP A 67 4.97 -5.86 -5.56
C ASP A 67 6.02 -6.58 -4.68
N PRO A 68 5.70 -6.98 -3.44
CA PRO A 68 6.64 -7.70 -2.57
C PRO A 68 6.96 -9.11 -3.09
N PHE A 69 6.22 -9.63 -4.08
CA PHE A 69 6.37 -10.96 -4.65
C PHE A 69 7.25 -10.99 -5.91
N SER A 70 7.65 -9.82 -6.43
CA SER A 70 8.44 -9.65 -7.65
C SER A 70 9.91 -10.10 -7.49
N CYS A 71 10.49 -9.95 -6.30
CA CYS A 71 11.85 -10.41 -6.01
C CYS A 71 11.90 -11.95 -5.86
N ALA A 72 12.94 -12.56 -6.44
CA ALA A 72 13.05 -14.01 -6.59
C ALA A 72 13.25 -14.74 -5.24
N LYS A 73 12.37 -15.72 -4.99
CA LYS A 73 12.53 -16.85 -4.05
C LYS A 73 12.72 -16.48 -2.57
N GLY A 74 11.65 -15.94 -1.98
CA GLY A 74 11.51 -15.91 -0.53
C GLY A 74 11.14 -17.29 0.04
N SER A 75 11.78 -17.70 1.13
CA SER A 75 11.35 -18.89 1.91
C SER A 75 10.18 -18.58 2.83
N GLU A 76 9.81 -17.30 2.96
CA GLU A 76 8.78 -16.83 3.87
C GLU A 76 7.38 -17.34 3.50
N GLY A 77 6.55 -17.50 4.53
CA GLY A 77 5.19 -17.99 4.36
C GLY A 77 4.33 -17.13 3.44
N TRP A 78 4.47 -15.80 3.51
CA TRP A 78 3.70 -14.87 2.66
C TRP A 78 4.04 -15.02 1.18
N TYR A 79 5.31 -15.26 0.85
CA TYR A 79 5.77 -15.45 -0.53
C TYR A 79 5.15 -16.71 -1.14
N LYS A 80 5.18 -17.83 -0.39
CA LYS A 80 4.58 -19.11 -0.82
C LYS A 80 3.05 -19.01 -0.96
N ARG A 81 2.38 -18.31 -0.03
CA ARG A 81 0.93 -18.09 -0.06
C ARG A 81 0.47 -17.07 -1.10
N LYS A 82 1.41 -16.33 -1.72
CA LYS A 82 1.13 -15.19 -2.62
C LYS A 82 0.13 -14.19 -1.99
N ARG A 83 0.27 -13.97 -0.69
CA ARG A 83 -0.62 -13.12 0.10
C ARG A 83 0.06 -12.66 1.39
N LEU A 84 -0.02 -11.36 1.65
CA LEU A 84 0.29 -10.78 2.95
C LEU A 84 -0.86 -11.02 3.93
N LEU A 85 -0.54 -11.60 5.08
CA LEU A 85 -1.39 -11.50 6.27
C LEU A 85 -1.08 -10.17 6.98
N VAL A 86 -1.87 -9.83 8.00
CA VAL A 86 -1.73 -8.56 8.72
C VAL A 86 -0.31 -8.35 9.26
N ASP A 87 0.29 -9.38 9.86
CA ASP A 87 1.64 -9.26 10.42
C ASP A 87 2.72 -9.15 9.32
N ASP A 88 2.53 -9.87 8.20
CA ASP A 88 3.39 -9.76 7.01
C ASP A 88 3.34 -8.32 6.45
N ALA A 89 2.13 -7.75 6.36
CA ALA A 89 1.91 -6.38 5.88
C ALA A 89 2.53 -5.33 6.80
N ILE A 90 2.41 -5.48 8.13
CA ILE A 90 3.07 -4.59 9.09
C ILE A 90 4.59 -4.61 8.92
N GLN A 91 5.17 -5.80 8.75
CA GLN A 91 6.59 -5.94 8.50
C GLN A 91 7.01 -5.22 7.21
N LYS A 92 6.26 -5.43 6.11
CA LYS A 92 6.54 -4.78 4.83
C LYS A 92 6.37 -3.26 4.90
N ILE A 93 5.34 -2.76 5.59
CA ILE A 93 5.16 -1.32 5.84
C ILE A 93 6.37 -0.73 6.59
N LYS A 94 6.90 -1.44 7.60
CA LYS A 94 8.11 -0.99 8.32
C LYS A 94 9.35 -0.95 7.43
N GLU A 95 9.53 -1.97 6.59
CA GLU A 95 10.64 -2.02 5.63
C GLU A 95 10.56 -0.85 4.66
N GLN A 96 9.37 -0.59 4.12
CA GLN A 96 9.09 0.51 3.20
C GLN A 96 9.32 1.87 3.87
N GLU A 97 8.81 2.09 5.08
CA GLU A 97 9.03 3.33 5.83
C GLU A 97 10.51 3.58 6.09
N LYS A 98 11.26 2.55 6.48
CA LYS A 98 12.71 2.67 6.71
C LYS A 98 13.49 3.01 5.43
N GLN A 99 13.03 2.52 4.27
CA GLN A 99 13.70 2.72 2.98
C GLN A 99 13.37 4.07 2.35
N HIS A 100 12.11 4.49 2.41
CA HIS A 100 11.61 5.62 1.62
C HIS A 100 11.27 6.86 2.45
N ASN A 101 11.17 6.72 3.79
CA ASN A 101 10.77 7.77 4.73
C ASN A 101 9.48 8.47 4.30
N TYR A 102 8.34 7.78 4.39
CA TYR A 102 7.06 8.37 3.99
C TYR A 102 6.65 9.47 4.97
N ASP A 103 5.94 10.47 4.43
CA ASP A 103 5.34 11.53 5.23
C ASP A 103 4.04 11.04 5.86
N VAL A 104 3.28 10.24 5.10
CA VAL A 104 1.98 9.69 5.52
C VAL A 104 1.86 8.23 5.11
N ILE A 105 1.36 7.40 6.02
CA ILE A 105 1.00 6.00 5.74
C ILE A 105 -0.53 5.86 5.88
N LEU A 106 -1.24 5.75 4.77
CA LEU A 106 -2.68 5.56 4.76
C LEU A 106 -3.02 4.08 4.78
N VAL A 107 -3.78 3.66 5.79
CA VAL A 107 -4.15 2.24 5.94
C VAL A 107 -5.65 2.04 6.07
N ARG A 108 -6.14 0.97 5.44
CA ARG A 108 -7.49 0.45 5.64
C ARG A 108 -7.47 -1.02 6.02
N GLY A 109 -8.18 -1.34 7.09
CA GLY A 109 -8.31 -2.68 7.68
C GLY A 109 -8.23 -2.60 9.19
N PHE A 110 -9.27 -3.06 9.89
CA PHE A 110 -9.41 -2.86 11.33
C PHE A 110 -8.24 -3.44 12.13
N GLU A 111 -7.94 -4.73 11.92
CA GLU A 111 -6.88 -5.43 12.65
C GLU A 111 -5.50 -4.82 12.38
N LEU A 112 -5.22 -4.49 11.13
CA LEU A 112 -3.97 -3.83 10.73
C LEU A 112 -3.81 -2.47 11.39
N ALA A 113 -4.82 -1.59 11.29
CA ALA A 113 -4.79 -0.27 11.89
C ALA A 113 -4.67 -0.36 13.43
N TYR A 114 -5.37 -1.31 14.05
CA TYR A 114 -5.26 -1.56 15.48
C TYR A 114 -3.84 -1.98 15.87
N LYS A 115 -3.23 -2.94 15.18
CA LYS A 115 -1.86 -3.38 15.47
C LYS A 115 -0.84 -2.26 15.21
N LEU A 116 -0.98 -1.51 14.12
CA LEU A 116 -0.12 -0.35 13.82
C LEU A 116 -0.22 0.74 14.89
N SER A 117 -1.40 0.93 15.51
CA SER A 117 -1.59 1.90 16.60
C SER A 117 -0.75 1.62 17.84
N LYS A 118 -0.35 0.38 18.04
CA LYS A 118 0.49 -0.04 19.16
C LYS A 118 1.99 0.12 18.87
N ILE A 119 2.37 0.58 17.68
CA ILE A 119 3.77 0.71 17.26
C ILE A 119 4.18 2.20 17.37
N PRO A 120 5.03 2.57 18.36
CA PRO A 120 5.29 3.98 18.70
C PRO A 120 5.89 4.82 17.56
N PHE A 121 6.66 4.21 16.67
CA PHE A 121 7.31 4.90 15.56
C PHE A 121 6.33 5.24 14.41
N LEU A 122 5.31 4.41 14.19
CA LEU A 122 4.36 4.59 13.09
C LEU A 122 3.12 5.40 13.53
N SER A 123 2.81 5.42 14.83
CA SER A 123 1.61 6.07 15.37
C SER A 123 1.52 7.58 15.13
N LYS A 124 2.62 8.24 14.76
CA LYS A 124 2.64 9.67 14.44
C LYS A 124 2.37 9.99 12.96
N LYS A 125 2.35 8.96 12.10
CA LYS A 125 2.35 9.13 10.63
C LYS A 125 1.24 8.40 9.89
N TYR A 126 0.43 7.57 10.56
CA TYR A 126 -0.63 6.83 9.88
C TYR A 126 -2.02 7.38 10.16
N ILE A 127 -2.87 7.35 9.13
CA ILE A 127 -4.30 7.71 9.23
C ILE A 127 -5.11 6.44 8.95
N ARG A 128 -6.05 6.15 9.85
CA ARG A 128 -7.03 5.08 9.68
C ARG A 128 -8.25 5.63 8.96
N ILE A 129 -8.61 5.02 7.83
CA ILE A 129 -9.82 5.33 7.05
C ILE A 129 -10.78 4.14 7.10
#